data_AF-A0A363U0R2-F1
#
_entry.id   AF-A0A363U0R2-F1
#
_cell.length_a   1.000
_cell.length_b   1.000
_cell.length_c   1.000
_cell.angle_alpha   90.00
_cell.angle_beta   90.00
_cell.angle_gamma   90.00
#
_symmetry.space_group_name_H-M   'P 1'
#
loop_
_entity.id
_entity.type
_entity.pdbx_description
1 polymer ?
#
loop_
_entity_poly.entity_id
_entity_poly.type
_entity_poly.pdbx_seq_one_letter_code
_entity_poly.pdbx_strand_id
1 'polypeptide(L)'
;MGKESAGAHYLSYYPRHASQVPKELQAYDKAYRKAVGMTDDGKDASDPKNTATVSHMWTMWTSPYMIKLAVEQSGWKDSKKNADFMKAFNTLKVKAGPWAPQGDLVMRENDHQGFHDHYLEEVQPDLSLKVIARVAKEKLIYDAPVDLRSKL
;
A
#
# COMPACT_ATOMS: atom_id res chain seq x y z
N MET A 1 9.11 20.99 -6.43
CA MET A 1 10.41 20.32 -6.60
C MET A 1 11.30 21.26 -7.40
N GLY A 2 12.52 21.56 -6.94
CA GLY A 2 13.47 22.40 -7.67
C GLY A 2 14.38 21.58 -8.60
N LYS A 3 15.14 22.23 -9.48
CA LYS A 3 16.11 21.56 -10.37
C LYS A 3 17.13 20.71 -9.62
N GLU A 4 17.47 21.11 -8.40
CA GLU A 4 18.38 20.39 -7.50
C GLU A 4 17.89 18.98 -7.11
N SER A 5 16.60 18.69 -7.33
CA SER A 5 16.03 17.36 -7.06
C SER A 5 16.17 16.39 -8.23
N ALA A 6 16.60 16.82 -9.42
CA ALA A 6 16.82 15.91 -10.55
C ALA A 6 17.87 14.85 -10.19
N GLY A 7 17.58 13.58 -10.49
CA GLY A 7 18.37 12.42 -10.09
C GLY A 7 18.10 11.91 -8.67
N ALA A 8 17.25 12.58 -7.88
CA ALA A 8 16.85 12.09 -6.57
C ALA A 8 16.00 10.82 -6.72
N HIS A 9 16.30 9.83 -5.89
CA HIS A 9 15.62 8.54 -5.85
C HIS A 9 14.73 8.44 -4.61
N TYR A 10 13.54 7.88 -4.78
CA TYR A 10 12.55 7.67 -3.74
C TYR A 10 12.06 6.23 -3.77
N LEU A 11 12.00 5.60 -2.59
CA LEU A 11 11.24 4.37 -2.42
C LEU A 11 9.78 4.75 -2.18
N SER A 12 8.88 4.31 -3.06
CA SER A 12 7.44 4.51 -2.91
C SER A 12 6.72 3.18 -2.77
N TYR A 13 5.60 3.20 -2.04
CA TYR A 13 4.76 2.03 -1.83
C TYR A 13 3.68 1.91 -2.92
N TYR A 14 3.45 2.97 -3.69
CA TYR A 14 2.48 2.95 -4.79
C TYR A 14 2.77 4.09 -5.77
N PRO A 15 2.81 3.85 -7.10
CA PRO A 15 3.18 4.86 -8.09
C PRO A 15 2.25 6.07 -8.08
N ARG A 16 2.83 7.27 -8.18
CA ARG A 16 2.03 8.51 -8.23
C ARG A 16 1.11 8.54 -9.44
N HIS A 17 1.66 8.29 -10.62
CA HIS A 17 0.92 8.36 -11.88
C HIS A 17 0.32 7.00 -12.24
N ALA A 18 -0.97 6.99 -12.59
CA ALA A 18 -1.71 5.79 -12.96
C ALA A 18 -1.07 5.05 -14.14
N SER A 19 -0.47 5.78 -15.07
CA SER A 19 0.25 5.23 -16.23
C SER A 19 1.46 4.37 -15.85
N GLN A 20 2.00 4.55 -14.64
CA GLN A 20 3.17 3.85 -14.12
C GLN A 20 2.82 2.71 -13.17
N VAL A 21 1.53 2.51 -12.88
CA VAL A 21 1.04 1.35 -12.15
C VAL A 21 1.17 0.10 -13.03
N PRO A 22 1.63 -1.05 -12.50
CA PRO A 22 1.72 -2.30 -13.24
C PRO A 22 0.41 -2.66 -13.95
N LYS A 23 0.50 -3.17 -15.17
CA LYS A 23 -0.66 -3.38 -16.07
C LYS A 23 -1.76 -4.22 -15.41
N GLU A 24 -1.37 -5.25 -14.67
CA GLU A 24 -2.28 -6.15 -13.96
C GLU A 24 -3.03 -5.48 -12.80
N LEU A 25 -2.57 -4.33 -12.31
CA LEU A 25 -3.21 -3.57 -11.23
C LEU A 25 -4.02 -2.37 -11.74
N GLN A 26 -3.85 -1.94 -13.00
CA GLN A 26 -4.42 -0.70 -13.51
C GLN A 26 -5.96 -0.63 -13.44
N ALA A 27 -6.66 -1.75 -13.58
CA ALA A 27 -8.11 -1.76 -13.45
C ALA A 27 -8.57 -1.41 -12.02
N TYR A 28 -7.88 -1.96 -11.02
CA TYR A 28 -8.15 -1.67 -9.60
C TYR A 28 -7.71 -0.26 -9.24
N ASP A 29 -6.55 0.18 -9.73
CA ASP A 29 -6.05 1.54 -9.54
C ASP A 29 -7.02 2.60 -10.04
N LYS A 30 -7.52 2.46 -11.27
CA LYS A 30 -8.48 3.41 -11.85
C LYS A 30 -9.78 3.47 -11.04
N ALA A 31 -10.28 2.31 -10.59
CA ALA A 31 -11.48 2.25 -9.75
C ALA A 31 -11.24 2.93 -8.39
N TYR A 32 -10.10 2.66 -7.76
CA TYR A 32 -9.66 3.28 -6.52
C TYR A 32 -9.55 4.80 -6.65
N ARG A 33 -8.78 5.29 -7.64
CA ARG A 33 -8.59 6.72 -7.93
C ARG A 33 -9.91 7.44 -8.09
N LYS A 34 -10.82 6.88 -8.90
CA LYS A 34 -12.16 7.42 -9.08
C LYS A 34 -12.94 7.47 -7.77
N ALA A 35 -12.89 6.41 -6.96
CA ALA A 35 -13.63 6.34 -5.70
C ALA A 35 -13.15 7.36 -4.66
N VAL A 36 -11.85 7.68 -4.66
CA VAL A 36 -11.27 8.64 -3.71
C VAL A 36 -11.11 10.06 -4.28
N GLY A 37 -11.62 10.33 -5.48
CA GLY A 37 -11.52 11.67 -6.09
C GLY A 37 -10.09 12.05 -6.47
N MET A 38 -9.31 11.10 -6.98
CA MET A 38 -7.93 11.29 -7.41
C MET A 38 -7.81 11.21 -8.94
N THR A 39 -7.03 12.12 -9.53
CA THR A 39 -6.72 12.11 -10.97
C THR A 39 -5.67 11.06 -11.32
N ASP A 40 -5.52 10.79 -12.62
CA ASP A 40 -4.50 9.87 -13.14
C ASP A 40 -3.07 10.33 -12.80
N ASP A 41 -2.84 11.64 -12.66
CA ASP A 41 -1.55 12.21 -12.26
C ASP A 41 -1.35 12.25 -10.73
N GLY A 42 -2.26 11.68 -9.94
CA GLY A 42 -2.15 11.60 -8.49
C GLY A 42 -2.41 12.94 -7.78
N LYS A 43 -3.34 13.74 -8.31
CA LYS A 43 -3.80 14.99 -7.68
C LYS A 43 -5.24 14.84 -7.19
N ASP A 44 -5.63 15.69 -6.26
CA ASP A 44 -7.03 15.84 -5.88
C ASP A 44 -7.84 16.35 -7.09
N ALA A 45 -8.96 15.70 -7.39
CA ALA A 45 -9.83 16.07 -8.51
C ALA A 45 -10.56 17.41 -8.28
N SER A 46 -10.71 17.82 -7.02
CA SER A 46 -11.33 19.09 -6.62
C SER A 46 -10.32 20.23 -6.43
N ASP A 47 -9.04 19.91 -6.17
CA ASP A 47 -7.94 20.88 -6.09
C ASP A 47 -6.67 20.40 -6.82
N PRO A 48 -6.45 20.81 -8.07
CA PRO A 48 -5.27 20.42 -8.85
C PRO A 48 -3.91 20.87 -8.29
N LYS A 49 -3.90 21.74 -7.27
CA LYS A 49 -2.67 22.12 -6.55
C LYS A 49 -2.33 21.13 -5.45
N ASN A 50 -3.32 20.38 -4.96
CA ASN A 50 -3.17 19.36 -3.96
C ASN A 50 -2.69 18.04 -4.60
N THR A 51 -1.43 17.68 -4.37
CA THR A 51 -0.87 16.41 -4.84
C THR A 51 -1.07 15.36 -3.76
N ALA A 52 -1.75 14.28 -4.11
CA ALA A 52 -2.02 13.18 -3.19
C ALA A 52 -0.72 12.46 -2.81
N THR A 53 -0.63 12.05 -1.55
CA THR A 53 0.42 11.16 -1.06
C THR A 53 0.07 9.71 -1.41
N VAL A 54 -0.04 9.41 -2.72
CA VAL A 54 -0.52 8.10 -3.25
C VAL A 54 0.20 6.91 -2.60
N SER A 55 1.51 7.05 -2.42
CA SER A 55 2.38 6.09 -1.71
C SER A 55 1.88 5.71 -0.31
N HIS A 56 1.10 6.55 0.38
CA HIS A 56 0.59 6.24 1.71
C HIS A 56 -0.93 6.08 1.75
N MET A 57 -1.66 6.79 0.89
CA MET A 57 -3.13 6.84 0.94
C MET A 57 -3.81 5.49 0.67
N TRP A 58 -3.17 4.58 -0.07
CA TRP A 58 -3.73 3.25 -0.33
C TRP A 58 -3.98 2.47 0.97
N THR A 59 -3.22 2.74 2.03
CA THR A 59 -3.38 2.06 3.33
C THR A 59 -4.75 2.36 3.94
N MET A 60 -5.27 3.58 3.78
CA MET A 60 -6.60 3.96 4.26
C MET A 60 -7.73 3.25 3.52
N TRP A 61 -7.46 2.77 2.30
CA TRP A 61 -8.39 1.97 1.51
C TRP A 61 -8.32 0.48 1.87
N THR A 62 -7.11 -0.05 2.02
CA THR A 62 -6.89 -1.49 2.24
C THR A 62 -7.10 -1.91 3.70
N SER A 63 -6.75 -1.05 4.66
CA SER A 63 -6.80 -1.41 6.09
C SER A 63 -8.22 -1.73 6.58
N PRO A 64 -9.27 -0.97 6.22
CA PRO A 64 -10.65 -1.35 6.56
C PRO A 64 -11.05 -2.71 5.99
N TYR A 65 -10.59 -3.05 4.78
CA TYR A 65 -10.83 -4.37 4.20
C TYR A 65 -10.11 -5.48 4.96
N MET A 66 -8.86 -5.25 5.38
CA MET A 66 -8.13 -6.19 6.24
C MET A 66 -8.81 -6.39 7.60
N ILE A 67 -9.30 -5.30 8.21
CA ILE A 67 -10.07 -5.36 9.46
C ILE A 67 -11.33 -6.22 9.26
N LYS A 68 -12.07 -5.99 8.16
CA LYS A 68 -13.23 -6.82 7.80
C LYS A 68 -12.86 -8.30 7.72
N LEU A 69 -11.79 -8.64 6.98
CA LEU A 69 -11.34 -10.03 6.84
C LEU A 69 -11.01 -10.66 8.20
N ALA A 70 -10.32 -9.93 9.07
CA ALA A 70 -9.98 -10.41 10.41
C ALA A 70 -11.22 -10.59 11.29
N VAL A 71 -12.19 -9.67 11.24
CA VAL A 71 -13.48 -9.81 11.96
C VAL A 71 -14.22 -11.06 11.48
N GLU A 72 -14.31 -11.28 10.17
CA GLU A 72 -15.00 -12.43 9.58
C GLU A 72 -14.31 -13.76 9.93
N GLN A 73 -12.98 -13.79 9.89
CA GLN A 73 -12.20 -14.99 10.20
C GLN A 73 -12.20 -15.36 11.69
N SER A 74 -12.15 -14.36 12.59
CA SER A 74 -12.11 -14.61 14.03
C SER A 74 -13.49 -14.72 14.68
N GLY A 75 -14.55 -14.31 13.95
CA GLY A 75 -15.89 -14.16 14.51
C GLY A 75 -15.96 -13.07 15.59
N TRP A 76 -15.14 -12.02 15.47
CA TRP A 76 -15.09 -10.94 16.46
C TRP A 76 -16.43 -10.22 16.57
N LYS A 77 -16.94 -10.10 17.81
CA LYS A 77 -18.17 -9.37 18.14
C LYS A 77 -17.99 -8.43 19.34
N ASP A 78 -17.08 -8.78 20.24
CA ASP A 78 -16.74 -8.02 21.43
C ASP A 78 -15.29 -8.31 21.85
N SER A 79 -14.84 -7.65 22.92
CA SER A 79 -13.45 -7.71 23.40
C SER A 79 -12.97 -9.11 23.81
N LYS A 80 -13.86 -10.06 24.08
CA LYS A 80 -13.48 -11.45 24.38
C LYS A 80 -12.82 -12.15 23.20
N LYS A 81 -13.01 -11.63 21.97
CA LYS A 81 -12.42 -12.13 20.73
C LYS A 81 -11.19 -11.35 20.26
N ASN A 82 -10.67 -10.42 21.06
CA ASN A 82 -9.52 -9.60 20.65
C ASN A 82 -8.29 -10.43 20.24
N ALA A 83 -7.92 -11.44 21.04
CA ALA A 83 -6.79 -12.31 20.72
C ALA A 83 -6.99 -13.05 19.38
N ASP A 84 -8.19 -13.62 19.17
CA ASP A 84 -8.55 -14.29 17.92
C ASP A 84 -8.52 -13.33 16.72
N PHE A 85 -9.03 -12.10 16.88
CA PHE A 85 -8.97 -11.06 15.86
C PHE A 85 -7.53 -10.69 15.50
N MET A 86 -6.68 -10.45 16.50
CA MET A 86 -5.28 -10.09 16.25
C MET A 86 -4.53 -11.22 15.55
N LYS A 87 -4.80 -12.47 15.94
CA LYS A 87 -4.20 -13.65 15.28
C LYS A 87 -4.66 -13.79 13.83
N ALA A 88 -5.94 -13.53 13.54
CA ALA A 88 -6.46 -13.49 12.18
C ALA A 88 -5.83 -12.36 11.37
N PHE A 89 -5.80 -11.13 11.90
CA PHE A 89 -5.26 -9.96 11.20
C PHE A 89 -3.77 -10.12 10.87
N ASN A 90 -2.97 -10.55 11.84
CA ASN A 90 -1.51 -10.64 11.71
C ASN A 90 -1.02 -11.79 10.83
N THR A 91 -1.93 -12.63 10.34
CA THR A 91 -1.64 -13.74 9.41
C THR A 91 -2.30 -13.57 8.04
N LEU A 92 -2.94 -12.40 7.79
CA LEU A 92 -3.62 -12.13 6.54
C LEU A 92 -2.68 -12.18 5.34
N LYS A 93 -3.17 -12.82 4.28
CA LYS A 93 -2.62 -12.77 2.92
C LYS A 93 -3.70 -12.18 2.01
N VAL A 94 -3.51 -10.92 1.63
CA VAL A 94 -4.43 -10.16 0.79
C VAL A 94 -3.97 -10.26 -0.66
N LYS A 95 -4.91 -10.56 -1.56
CA LYS A 95 -4.65 -10.57 -3.00
C LYS A 95 -5.03 -9.25 -3.64
N ALA A 96 -4.29 -8.88 -4.69
CA ALA A 96 -4.61 -7.76 -5.55
C ALA A 96 -6.09 -7.83 -5.99
N GLY A 97 -6.79 -6.70 -5.89
CA GLY A 97 -8.22 -6.65 -6.13
C GLY A 97 -8.78 -5.25 -5.89
N PRO A 98 -10.11 -5.08 -6.00
CA PRO A 98 -10.75 -3.77 -5.78
C PRO A 98 -10.44 -3.15 -4.41
N TRP A 99 -10.14 -3.97 -3.40
CA TRP A 99 -9.82 -3.55 -2.03
C TRP A 99 -8.31 -3.52 -1.72
N ALA A 100 -7.48 -3.93 -2.67
CA ALA A 100 -6.01 -3.92 -2.58
C ALA A 100 -5.42 -3.50 -3.94
N PRO A 101 -5.65 -2.24 -4.37
CA PRO A 101 -5.23 -1.76 -5.69
C PRO A 101 -3.70 -1.71 -5.85
N GLN A 102 -2.97 -1.57 -4.74
CA GLN A 102 -1.50 -1.59 -4.68
C GLN A 102 -0.88 -2.96 -4.98
N GLY A 103 -1.69 -4.04 -4.97
CA GLY A 103 -1.26 -5.41 -5.19
C GLY A 103 -1.35 -6.29 -3.95
N ASP A 104 -0.76 -7.49 -4.06
CA ASP A 104 -0.72 -8.48 -2.98
C ASP A 104 0.00 -7.93 -1.74
N LEU A 105 -0.58 -8.20 -0.56
CA LEU A 105 -0.02 -7.83 0.74
C LEU A 105 -0.01 -9.05 1.66
N VAL A 106 1.06 -9.22 2.42
CA VAL A 106 1.16 -10.26 3.45
C VAL A 106 1.53 -9.65 4.80
N MET A 107 0.89 -10.13 5.87
CA MET A 107 1.27 -9.80 7.23
C MET A 107 2.22 -10.85 7.79
N ARG A 108 3.21 -10.41 8.55
CA ARG A 108 4.07 -11.28 9.36
C ARG A 108 3.64 -11.25 10.82
N GLU A 109 3.41 -12.44 11.37
CA GLU A 109 2.96 -12.61 12.75
C GLU A 109 3.99 -12.18 13.81
N ASN A 110 5.29 -12.25 13.51
CA ASN A 110 6.35 -11.95 14.48
C ASN A 110 6.31 -10.51 15.00
N ASP A 111 6.13 -9.53 14.13
CA ASP A 111 6.24 -8.11 14.46
C ASP A 111 5.08 -7.27 13.91
N HIS A 112 4.07 -7.95 13.34
CA HIS A 112 2.91 -7.34 12.71
C HIS A 112 3.28 -6.45 11.51
N GLN A 113 4.41 -6.73 10.86
CA GLN A 113 4.84 -5.99 9.68
C GLN A 113 4.08 -6.47 8.43
N GLY A 114 3.57 -5.52 7.65
CA GLY A 114 3.01 -5.75 6.32
C GLY A 114 4.07 -5.65 5.23
N PHE A 115 3.99 -6.53 4.23
CA PHE A 115 4.87 -6.54 3.07
C PHE A 115 4.04 -6.56 1.78
N HIS A 116 4.35 -5.64 0.87
CA HIS A 116 3.84 -5.61 -0.49
C HIS A 116 4.95 -5.08 -1.42
N ASP A 117 4.72 -5.07 -2.73
CA ASP A 117 5.75 -4.62 -3.67
C ASP A 117 5.96 -3.10 -3.57
N HIS A 118 7.22 -2.66 -3.57
CA HIS A 118 7.58 -1.24 -3.59
C HIS A 118 8.10 -0.82 -4.97
N TYR A 119 8.28 0.47 -5.17
CA TYR A 119 8.72 1.08 -6.42
C TYR A 119 9.89 2.01 -6.14
N LEU A 120 10.92 1.94 -6.98
CA LEU A 120 11.97 2.94 -7.01
C LEU A 120 11.57 3.99 -8.04
N GLU A 121 11.41 5.22 -7.59
CA GLU A 121 11.06 6.36 -8.41
C GLU A 121 12.23 7.35 -8.47
N GLU A 122 12.45 7.95 -9.63
CA GLU A 122 13.49 8.93 -9.87
C GLU A 122 12.88 10.22 -10.42
N VAL A 123 13.34 11.36 -9.89
CA VAL A 123 13.01 12.68 -10.44
C VAL A 123 13.85 12.92 -11.69
N GLN A 124 13.17 13.01 -12.83
CA GLN A 124 13.80 13.20 -14.13
C GLN A 124 14.25 14.67 -14.32
N PRO A 125 15.10 14.97 -15.32
CA PRO A 125 15.53 16.35 -15.61
C PRO A 125 14.40 17.34 -15.90
N ASP A 126 13.25 16.87 -16.39
CA ASP A 126 12.04 17.66 -16.62
C ASP A 126 11.17 17.82 -15.35
N LEU A 127 11.68 17.37 -14.19
CA LEU A 127 11.03 17.35 -12.88
C LEU A 127 9.83 16.39 -12.76
N SER A 128 9.60 15.54 -13.76
CA SER A 128 8.63 14.44 -13.65
C SER A 128 9.15 13.34 -12.72
N LEU A 129 8.26 12.66 -12.00
CA LEU A 129 8.60 11.51 -11.17
C LEU A 129 8.34 10.23 -11.96
N LYS A 130 9.37 9.40 -12.16
CA LYS A 130 9.29 8.19 -12.97
C LYS A 130 9.60 6.95 -12.15
N VAL A 131 8.77 5.91 -12.22
CA VAL A 131 9.07 4.58 -11.73
C VAL A 131 10.15 3.97 -12.62
N ILE A 132 11.31 3.67 -12.03
CA ILE A 132 12.45 3.05 -12.72
C ILE A 132 12.63 1.57 -12.36
N ALA A 133 12.06 1.12 -11.23
CA ALA A 133 12.03 -0.30 -10.87
C ALA A 133 10.83 -0.63 -9.98
N ARG A 134 10.38 -1.88 -10.04
CA ARG A 134 9.50 -2.50 -9.04
C ARG A 134 10.32 -3.49 -8.22
N VAL A 135 10.23 -3.37 -6.91
CA VAL A 135 10.88 -4.26 -5.95
C VAL A 135 9.82 -5.21 -5.41
N ALA A 136 9.94 -6.48 -5.76
CA ALA A 136 9.04 -7.52 -5.27
C ALA A 136 9.12 -7.63 -3.73
N LYS A 137 7.98 -7.84 -3.06
CA LYS A 137 7.88 -7.95 -1.60
C LYS A 137 8.86 -8.94 -1.00
N GLU A 138 9.19 -10.03 -1.68
CA GLU A 138 10.11 -11.06 -1.20
C GLU A 138 11.53 -10.51 -0.99
N LYS A 139 11.93 -9.47 -1.73
CA LYS A 139 13.21 -8.78 -1.55
C LYS A 139 13.21 -7.76 -0.41
N LEU A 140 12.03 -7.43 0.11
CA LEU A 140 11.82 -6.45 1.17
C LEU A 140 11.66 -7.12 2.54
N ILE A 141 11.57 -8.46 2.59
CA ILE A 141 11.49 -9.20 3.84
C ILE A 141 12.88 -9.24 4.48
N TYR A 142 13.00 -8.57 5.62
CA TYR A 142 14.16 -8.58 6.52
C TYR A 142 13.84 -9.35 7.80
N ASP A 143 14.81 -9.67 8.65
CA ASP A 143 14.55 -10.38 9.90
C ASP A 143 13.62 -9.61 10.84
N ALA A 144 12.70 -10.31 11.51
CA ALA A 144 11.81 -9.67 12.47
C ALA A 144 12.63 -9.10 13.65
N PRO A 145 12.54 -7.80 13.97
CA PRO A 145 13.30 -7.18 15.05
C PRO A 145 12.76 -7.56 16.44
N VAL A 146 11.53 -8.08 16.50
CA VAL A 146 10.83 -8.49 17.72
C VAL A 146 9.91 -9.69 17.42
N ASP A 147 9.66 -10.52 18.44
CA ASP A 147 8.64 -11.56 18.39
C ASP A 147 7.50 -11.24 19.38
N LEU A 148 6.33 -10.94 18.83
CA LEU A 148 5.10 -10.55 19.52
C LEU A 148 4.09 -11.69 19.60
N ARG A 149 4.40 -12.88 19.07
CA ARG A 149 3.44 -14.01 19.05
C ARG A 149 3.06 -14.49 20.43
N SER A 150 3.92 -14.27 21.42
CA SER A 150 3.65 -14.57 22.84
C SER A 150 2.88 -13.46 23.57
N LYS A 151 2.48 -12.38 22.89
CA LYS A 151 1.84 -11.19 23.48
C LYS A 151 0.34 -11.07 23.15
N LEU A 152 -0.21 -12.07 22.45
CA LEU A 152 -1.61 -12.13 22.02
C LEU A 152 -2.50 -12.86 23.02
#